data_AF-A0A917PES9-F1
#
_entry.id   AF-A0A917PES9-F1
#
_cell.length_a   1.000
_cell.length_b   1.000
_cell.length_c   1.000
_cell.angle_alpha   90.00
_cell.angle_beta   90.00
_cell.angle_gamma   90.00
#
_symmetry.space_group_name_H-M   'P 1'
#
loop_
_entity.id
_entity.type
_entity.pdbx_description
1 polymer ?
#
loop_
_entity_poly.entity_id
_entity_poly.type
_entity_poly.pdbx_seq_one_letter_code
_entity_poly.pdbx_strand_id
1 'polypeptide(L)'
;MGRRGLVLAALAQHRIATTSQLRRMLRPDGTRQLISRVLNRLRCDSFVDCTVLPDANRSRTNAWYLTQEGARLTRDLPVLRGRPPSPITSTTAASLKTPHTLAVVRAHLAFAEDARRLGHEHGPWDWTPEASHPIGEGERVVADAVMHYTAAESERR
;
A
#
# COMPACT_ATOMS: atom_id res chain seq x y z
N MET A 1 -14.28 -3.30 9.60
CA MET A 1 -14.06 -3.35 8.13
C MET A 1 -13.69 -4.77 7.72
N GLY A 2 -14.37 -5.34 6.71
CA GLY A 2 -14.07 -6.72 6.25
C GLY A 2 -12.73 -6.82 5.52
N ARG A 3 -12.23 -8.06 5.32
CA ARG A 3 -10.92 -8.33 4.67
C ARG A 3 -10.78 -7.70 3.29
N ARG A 4 -11.86 -7.71 2.48
CA ARG A 4 -11.90 -7.07 1.15
C ARG A 4 -11.66 -5.57 1.24
N GLY A 5 -12.33 -4.91 2.19
CA GLY A 5 -12.14 -3.50 2.46
C GLY A 5 -10.70 -3.18 2.84
N LEU A 6 -10.06 -3.96 3.72
CA LEU A 6 -8.66 -3.73 4.10
C LEU A 6 -7.70 -3.77 2.91
N VAL A 7 -7.89 -4.72 1.99
CA VAL A 7 -7.07 -4.80 0.77
C VAL A 7 -7.32 -3.61 -0.14
N LEU A 8 -8.58 -3.22 -0.34
CA LEU A 8 -8.92 -2.04 -1.14
C LEU A 8 -8.33 -0.75 -0.55
N ALA A 9 -8.44 -0.57 0.77
CA ALA A 9 -7.85 0.60 1.43
C ALA A 9 -6.32 0.60 1.36
N ALA A 10 -5.68 -0.56 1.48
CA ALA A 10 -4.23 -0.68 1.32
C ALA A 10 -3.80 -0.29 -0.09
N LEU A 11 -4.50 -0.76 -1.12
CA LEU A 11 -4.21 -0.37 -2.50
C LEU A 11 -4.58 1.09 -2.80
N ALA A 12 -5.59 1.65 -2.14
CA ALA A 12 -5.92 3.08 -2.27
C ALA A 12 -4.79 3.97 -1.74
N GLN A 13 -4.21 3.61 -0.60
CA GLN A 13 -3.14 4.37 0.02
C GLN A 13 -1.79 4.10 -0.62
N HIS A 14 -1.41 2.84 -0.78
CA HIS A 14 -0.10 2.42 -1.26
C HIS A 14 0.01 2.35 -2.78
N ARG A 15 -1.11 2.60 -3.48
CA ARG A 15 -1.27 2.73 -4.94
C ARG A 15 -1.04 1.44 -5.72
N ILE A 16 0.10 0.78 -5.51
CA ILE A 16 0.49 -0.49 -6.13
C ILE A 16 1.18 -1.37 -5.09
N ALA A 17 0.78 -2.63 -5.00
CA ALA A 17 1.47 -3.60 -4.14
C ALA A 17 1.40 -5.01 -4.69
N THR A 18 2.41 -5.82 -4.40
CA THR A 18 2.35 -7.27 -4.64
C THR A 18 1.50 -7.96 -3.59
N THR A 19 1.02 -9.18 -3.89
CA THR A 19 0.33 -10.03 -2.90
C THR A 19 1.19 -10.28 -1.65
N SER A 20 2.51 -10.40 -1.83
CA SER A 20 3.44 -10.62 -0.71
C SER A 20 3.53 -9.40 0.20
N GLN A 21 3.63 -8.20 -0.39
CA GLN A 21 3.65 -6.94 0.35
C GLN A 21 2.33 -6.69 1.09
N LEU A 22 1.19 -6.89 0.43
CA LEU A 22 -0.12 -6.77 1.07
C LEU A 22 -0.29 -7.73 2.26
N ARG A 23 0.24 -8.96 2.14
CA ARG A 23 0.24 -9.92 3.24
C ARG A 23 1.12 -9.44 4.40
N ARG A 24 2.39 -9.09 4.15
CA ARG A 24 3.31 -8.56 5.18
C ARG A 24 2.75 -7.33 5.88
N MET A 25 2.03 -6.48 5.15
CA MET A 25 1.41 -5.26 5.66
C MET A 25 0.17 -5.56 6.53
N LEU A 26 -0.81 -6.29 5.99
CA LEU A 26 -2.15 -6.41 6.60
C LEU A 26 -2.31 -7.61 7.52
N ARG A 27 -1.47 -8.64 7.34
CA ARG A 27 -1.52 -9.95 7.99
C ARG A 27 -0.11 -10.55 8.02
N PRO A 28 0.83 -10.00 8.79
CA PRO A 28 2.22 -10.46 8.82
C PRO A 28 2.32 -11.97 9.10
N ASP A 29 1.49 -12.49 10.00
CA ASP A 29 1.45 -13.91 10.38
C ASP A 29 0.47 -14.75 9.53
N GLY A 30 -0.13 -14.14 8.50
CA GLY A 30 -1.10 -14.79 7.62
C GLY A 30 -0.48 -15.43 6.38
N THR A 31 -1.25 -16.31 5.72
CA THR A 31 -0.79 -16.96 4.49
C THR A 31 -0.98 -16.09 3.25
N ARG A 32 -0.06 -16.20 2.29
CA ARG A 32 -0.16 -15.50 0.98
C ARG A 32 -1.45 -15.89 0.24
N GLN A 33 -1.87 -17.15 0.35
CA GLN A 33 -3.06 -17.71 -0.30
C GLN A 33 -4.35 -16.99 0.14
N LEU A 34 -4.43 -16.51 1.38
CA LEU A 34 -5.57 -15.74 1.85
C LEU A 34 -5.69 -14.41 1.08
N ILE A 35 -4.58 -13.68 0.94
CA ILE A 35 -4.56 -12.41 0.19
C ILE A 35 -4.81 -12.65 -1.30
N SER A 36 -4.21 -13.70 -1.90
CA SER A 36 -4.48 -14.06 -3.30
C SER A 36 -5.96 -14.30 -3.57
N ARG A 37 -6.66 -15.03 -2.68
CA ARG A 37 -8.11 -15.29 -2.84
C ARG A 37 -8.93 -14.00 -2.78
N VAL A 38 -8.57 -13.07 -1.89
CA VAL A 38 -9.25 -11.77 -1.79
C VAL A 38 -9.01 -10.94 -3.06
N LEU A 39 -7.77 -10.85 -3.53
CA LEU A 39 -7.41 -10.11 -4.75
C LEU A 39 -8.09 -10.67 -5.99
N ASN A 40 -8.09 -12.00 -6.17
CA ASN A 40 -8.76 -12.63 -7.30
C ASN A 40 -10.27 -12.35 -7.29
N ARG A 41 -10.92 -12.38 -6.13
CA ARG A 41 -12.34 -12.03 -6.02
C ARG A 41 -12.58 -10.55 -6.32
N LEU A 42 -11.74 -9.64 -5.82
CA LEU A 42 -11.82 -8.22 -6.14
C LEU A 42 -11.58 -7.95 -7.64
N ARG A 43 -10.74 -8.74 -8.30
CA ARG A 43 -10.49 -8.67 -9.74
C ARG A 43 -11.69 -9.13 -10.54
N CYS A 44 -12.32 -10.25 -10.15
CA CYS A 44 -13.57 -10.70 -10.76
C CYS A 44 -14.66 -9.64 -10.66
N ASP A 45 -14.74 -8.93 -9.52
CA ASP A 45 -15.68 -7.83 -9.31
C ASP A 45 -15.21 -6.51 -9.93
N SER A 46 -14.13 -6.50 -10.71
CA SER A 46 -13.57 -5.33 -11.43
C SER A 46 -13.12 -4.16 -10.54
N PHE A 47 -12.83 -4.39 -9.26
CA PHE A 47 -12.33 -3.35 -8.35
C PHE A 47 -10.80 -3.21 -8.33
N VAL A 48 -10.09 -4.26 -8.74
CA VAL A 48 -8.62 -4.25 -8.85
C VAL A 48 -8.19 -4.88 -10.16
N ASP A 49 -7.05 -4.45 -10.67
CA ASP A 49 -6.35 -5.12 -11.77
C ASP A 49 -4.89 -5.32 -11.37
N CYS A 50 -4.09 -5.94 -12.24
CA CYS A 50 -2.68 -6.13 -12.02
C CYS A 50 -1.88 -6.09 -13.31
N THR A 51 -0.64 -5.61 -13.20
CA THR A 51 0.39 -5.82 -14.20
C THR A 51 1.30 -6.97 -13.74
N VAL A 52 1.80 -7.76 -14.68
CA VAL A 52 2.71 -8.87 -14.39
C VAL A 52 4.13 -8.33 -14.41
N LEU A 53 4.85 -8.50 -13.31
CA LEU A 53 6.25 -8.13 -13.23
C LEU A 53 7.09 -9.08 -14.09
N PRO A 54 8.02 -8.57 -14.89
CA PRO A 54 9.05 -9.39 -15.51
C PRO A 54 9.93 -9.94 -14.38
N ASP A 55 9.92 -11.26 -14.19
CA ASP A 55 10.73 -11.94 -13.19
C ASP A 55 11.70 -12.89 -13.89
N ALA A 56 13.00 -12.77 -13.59
CA ALA A 56 14.05 -13.63 -14.14
C ALA A 56 13.95 -15.08 -13.62
N ASN A 57 13.23 -15.31 -12.51
CA ASN A 57 13.23 -16.58 -11.79
C ASN A 57 11.90 -17.37 -11.86
N ARG A 58 11.19 -17.26 -13.00
CA ARG A 58 9.98 -18.03 -13.40
C ARG A 58 8.70 -17.87 -12.57
N SER A 59 8.71 -17.13 -11.46
CA SER A 59 7.47 -16.90 -10.69
C SER A 59 6.73 -15.65 -11.17
N ARG A 60 5.53 -15.82 -11.75
CA ARG A 60 4.70 -14.67 -12.15
C ARG A 60 4.28 -13.89 -10.91
N THR A 61 4.88 -12.71 -10.72
CA THR A 61 4.52 -11.80 -9.63
C THR A 61 3.60 -10.71 -10.16
N ASN A 62 2.42 -10.58 -9.56
CA ASN A 62 1.44 -9.55 -9.94
C ASN A 62 1.62 -8.32 -9.05
N ALA A 63 1.71 -7.15 -9.68
CA ALA A 63 1.61 -5.84 -9.04
C ALA A 63 0.17 -5.34 -9.18
N TRP A 64 -0.55 -5.29 -8.07
CA TRP A 64 -1.98 -5.01 -8.01
C TRP A 64 -2.23 -3.53 -7.78
N TYR A 65 -3.26 -2.99 -8.41
CA TYR A 65 -3.69 -1.59 -8.30
C TYR A 65 -5.22 -1.50 -8.39
N LEU A 66 -5.78 -0.37 -7.94
CA LEU A 66 -7.23 -0.14 -8.03
C LEU A 66 -7.64 0.20 -9.47
N THR A 67 -8.76 -0.35 -9.93
CA THR A 67 -9.42 0.20 -11.11
C THR A 67 -10.07 1.55 -10.77
N GLN A 68 -10.62 2.25 -11.77
CA GLN A 68 -11.39 3.46 -11.51
C GLN A 68 -12.57 3.19 -10.57
N GLU A 69 -13.25 2.05 -10.72
CA GLU A 69 -14.38 1.67 -9.86
C GLU A 69 -13.93 1.33 -8.44
N GLY A 70 -12.84 0.56 -8.29
CA GLY A 70 -12.26 0.30 -6.98
C GLY A 70 -11.82 1.57 -6.25
N ALA A 71 -11.27 2.54 -6.98
CA ALA A 71 -10.91 3.84 -6.43
C ALA A 71 -12.13 4.65 -5.97
N ARG A 72 -13.27 4.55 -6.67
CA ARG A 72 -14.51 5.23 -6.27
C ARG A 72 -15.03 4.67 -4.94
N LEU A 73 -15.02 3.36 -4.77
CA LEU A 73 -15.46 2.67 -3.54
C LEU A 73 -14.61 3.02 -2.31
N THR A 74 -13.34 3.38 -2.49
CA THR A 74 -12.43 3.64 -1.37
C THR A 74 -12.49 5.09 -0.87
N ARG A 75 -13.05 6.03 -1.65
CA ARG A 75 -13.07 7.47 -1.29
C ARG A 75 -13.66 7.75 0.09
N ASP A 76 -14.72 7.03 0.45
CA ASP A 76 -15.48 7.29 1.68
C ASP A 76 -15.05 6.40 2.85
N LEU A 77 -14.02 5.57 2.67
CA LEU A 77 -13.54 4.70 3.73
C LEU A 77 -12.98 5.54 4.89
N PRO A 78 -13.46 5.34 6.14
CA PRO A 78 -13.04 6.15 7.27
C PRO A 78 -11.53 6.20 7.48
N VAL A 79 -10.83 5.08 7.22
CA VAL A 79 -9.37 4.96 7.37
C VAL A 79 -8.57 5.80 6.37
N LEU A 80 -9.20 6.28 5.29
CA LEU A 80 -8.57 7.08 4.24
C LEU A 80 -8.97 8.56 4.29
N ARG A 81 -9.83 8.96 5.25
CA ARG A 81 -10.26 10.36 5.35
C ARG A 81 -9.06 11.28 5.57
N GLY A 82 -9.11 12.44 4.92
CA GLY A 82 -8.02 13.44 4.97
C GLY A 82 -6.78 13.08 4.15
N ARG A 83 -6.80 11.98 3.38
CA ARG A 83 -5.70 11.60 2.50
C ARG A 83 -6.03 11.97 1.05
N PRO A 84 -5.13 12.65 0.32
CA PRO A 84 -5.37 13.00 -1.06
C PRO A 84 -5.51 11.72 -1.90
N PRO A 85 -6.59 11.58 -2.69
CA PRO A 85 -6.71 10.43 -3.58
C PRO A 85 -5.72 10.60 -4.73
N SER A 86 -4.73 9.71 -4.81
CA SER A 86 -3.85 9.60 -6.00
C SER A 86 -3.87 8.19 -6.58
N PRO A 87 -5.06 7.64 -6.93
CA PRO A 87 -5.15 6.28 -7.42
C PRO A 87 -4.51 6.18 -8.80
N ILE A 88 -3.76 5.11 -9.02
CA ILE A 88 -3.28 4.74 -10.35
C ILE A 88 -4.32 3.79 -10.92
N THR A 89 -5.14 4.26 -11.88
CA THR A 89 -6.33 3.54 -12.33
C THR A 89 -6.24 2.99 -13.75
N SER A 90 -5.08 3.08 -14.40
CA SER A 90 -4.86 2.55 -15.75
C SER A 90 -3.63 1.68 -15.82
N THR A 91 -3.65 0.69 -16.72
CA THR A 91 -2.53 -0.25 -16.93
C THR A 91 -1.24 0.46 -17.31
N THR A 92 -1.30 1.46 -18.19
CA THR A 92 -0.11 2.20 -18.63
C THR A 92 0.53 2.96 -17.46
N ALA A 93 -0.28 3.70 -16.70
CA ALA A 93 0.22 4.42 -15.53
C ALA A 93 0.74 3.45 -14.45
N ALA A 94 0.07 2.31 -14.26
CA ALA A 94 0.51 1.28 -13.33
C ALA A 94 1.88 0.74 -13.73
N SER A 95 2.06 0.31 -14.98
CA SER A 95 3.35 -0.22 -15.46
C SER A 95 4.49 0.79 -15.32
N LEU A 96 4.26 2.08 -15.61
CA LEU A 96 5.27 3.13 -15.47
C LEU A 96 5.66 3.39 -14.00
N LYS A 97 4.69 3.41 -13.08
CA LYS A 97 4.95 3.71 -11.66
C LYS A 97 5.35 2.50 -10.83
N THR A 98 5.09 1.28 -11.31
CA THR A 98 5.30 0.03 -10.58
C THR A 98 6.68 -0.09 -9.93
N PRO A 99 7.82 0.10 -10.64
CA PRO A 99 9.14 -0.08 -10.01
C PRO A 99 9.34 0.82 -8.79
N HIS A 100 8.99 2.11 -8.92
CA HIS A 100 9.10 3.10 -7.85
C HIS A 100 8.12 2.80 -6.70
N THR A 101 6.84 2.63 -6.99
CA THR A 101 5.82 2.40 -5.95
C THR A 101 6.11 1.12 -5.16
N LEU A 102 6.56 0.04 -5.81
CA LEU A 102 6.94 -1.18 -5.11
C LEU A 102 8.19 -0.99 -4.23
N ALA A 103 9.11 -0.09 -4.60
CA ALA A 103 10.25 0.27 -3.77
C ALA A 103 9.82 1.05 -2.51
N VAL A 104 8.91 2.01 -2.66
CA VAL A 104 8.33 2.78 -1.55
C VAL A 104 7.63 1.85 -0.56
N VAL A 105 6.82 0.89 -1.05
CA VAL A 105 6.16 -0.10 -0.18
C VAL A 105 7.16 -1.02 0.51
N ARG A 106 8.27 -1.38 -0.16
CA ARG A 106 9.33 -2.18 0.48
C ARG A 106 9.99 -1.41 1.63
N ALA A 107 10.22 -0.11 1.50
CA ALA A 107 10.73 0.74 2.57
C ALA A 107 9.77 0.76 3.76
N HIS A 108 8.47 1.02 3.53
CA HIS A 108 7.44 0.98 4.56
C HIS A 108 7.46 -0.34 5.36
N LEU A 109 7.51 -1.48 4.65
CA LEU A 109 7.50 -2.79 5.30
C LEU A 109 8.71 -3.02 6.20
N ALA A 110 9.88 -2.47 5.87
CA ALA A 110 11.06 -2.60 6.71
C ALA A 110 10.85 -1.88 8.06
N PHE A 111 10.31 -0.66 8.05
CA PHE A 111 9.96 0.06 9.27
C PHE A 111 8.86 -0.64 10.07
N ALA A 112 7.85 -1.20 9.40
CA ALA A 112 6.75 -1.89 10.07
C ALA A 112 7.19 -3.21 10.71
N GLU A 113 8.12 -3.92 10.08
CA GLU A 113 8.72 -5.13 10.65
C GLU A 113 9.58 -4.80 11.87
N ASP A 114 10.40 -3.76 11.77
CA ASP A 114 11.25 -3.34 12.87
C ASP A 114 10.44 -2.82 14.06
N ALA A 115 9.40 -2.02 13.82
CA ALA A 115 8.49 -1.56 14.86
C ALA A 115 7.83 -2.73 15.61
N ARG A 116 7.29 -3.72 14.88
CA ARG A 116 6.71 -4.92 15.49
C ARG A 116 7.73 -5.69 16.33
N ARG A 117 8.97 -5.82 15.85
CA ARG A 117 10.04 -6.51 16.57
C ARG A 117 10.41 -5.80 17.87
N LEU A 118 10.37 -4.47 17.88
CA LEU A 118 10.71 -3.63 19.03
C LEU A 118 9.52 -3.29 19.94
N GLY A 119 8.30 -3.66 19.56
CA GLY A 119 7.09 -3.26 20.28
C GLY A 119 6.73 -1.78 20.09
N HIS A 120 7.26 -1.12 19.06
CA HIS A 120 6.93 0.25 18.68
C HIS A 120 5.63 0.30 17.85
N GLU A 121 5.05 1.48 17.70
CA GLU A 121 3.85 1.68 16.89
C GLU A 121 4.22 2.17 15.49
N HIS A 122 4.00 1.31 14.50
CA HIS A 122 4.00 1.67 13.08
C HIS A 122 3.22 0.63 12.27
N GLY A 123 2.03 1.02 11.80
CA GLY A 123 1.09 0.19 11.09
C GLY A 123 0.92 0.53 9.61
N PRO A 124 0.07 -0.22 8.88
CA PRO A 124 -0.19 -0.04 7.45
C PRO A 124 -0.63 1.36 7.03
N TRP A 125 -1.19 2.11 7.98
CA TRP A 125 -1.81 3.40 7.77
C TRP A 125 -0.89 4.56 8.17
N ASP A 126 0.28 4.28 8.73
CA ASP A 126 1.23 5.27 9.25
C ASP A 126 2.27 5.68 8.19
N TRP A 127 1.93 5.50 6.92
CA TRP A 127 2.79 5.76 5.78
C TRP A 127 2.00 6.40 4.66
N THR A 128 2.29 7.66 4.35
CA THR A 128 1.61 8.42 3.29
C THR A 128 2.56 8.58 2.11
N PRO A 129 2.40 7.79 1.03
CA PRO A 129 3.30 7.85 -0.12
C PRO A 129 3.03 9.08 -0.99
N GLU A 130 4.07 9.55 -1.70
CA GLU A 130 4.02 10.68 -2.64
C GLU A 130 3.33 11.93 -2.05
N ALA A 131 3.64 12.26 -0.78
CA ALA A 131 3.04 13.39 -0.08
C ALA A 131 3.65 14.72 -0.54
N SER A 132 2.80 15.65 -0.95
CA SER A 132 3.21 16.96 -1.46
C SER A 132 3.21 18.02 -0.36
N HIS A 133 4.33 18.71 -0.18
CA HIS A 133 4.55 19.74 0.83
C HIS A 133 4.86 21.08 0.16
N PRO A 134 4.23 22.19 0.56
CA PRO A 134 4.64 23.51 0.12
C PRO A 134 6.01 23.86 0.72
N ILE A 135 6.88 24.51 -0.06
CA ILE A 135 8.20 24.96 0.42
C ILE A 135 8.39 26.49 0.32
N GLY A 136 7.35 27.23 -0.07
CA GLY A 136 7.37 28.69 -0.24
C GLY A 136 7.10 29.08 -1.70
N GLU A 137 6.72 30.34 -1.96
CA GLU A 137 6.62 30.95 -3.31
C GLU A 137 5.79 30.17 -4.35
N GLY A 138 4.84 29.35 -3.91
CA GLY A 138 4.04 28.49 -4.80
C GLY A 138 4.72 27.17 -5.19
N GLU A 139 5.97 26.96 -4.78
CA GLU A 139 6.71 25.73 -4.99
C GLU A 139 6.27 24.60 -4.04
N ARG A 140 6.40 23.36 -4.53
CA ARG A 140 6.03 22.16 -3.79
C ARG A 140 7.07 21.06 -4.00
N VAL A 141 7.45 20.39 -2.92
CA VAL A 141 8.25 19.16 -2.97
C VAL A 141 7.33 17.97 -2.77
N VAL A 142 7.58 16.87 -3.49
CA VAL A 142 6.87 15.59 -3.29
C VAL A 142 7.84 14.62 -2.67
N ALA A 143 7.60 14.25 -1.41
CA ALA A 143 8.37 13.22 -0.75
C ALA A 143 7.91 11.84 -1.23
N ASP A 144 8.84 10.90 -1.39
CA ASP A 144 8.50 9.49 -1.70
C ASP A 144 7.50 8.93 -0.70
N ALA A 145 7.64 9.30 0.58
CA ALA A 145 6.63 9.11 1.61
C ALA A 145 6.86 9.99 2.84
N VAL A 146 5.80 10.14 3.64
CA VAL A 146 5.83 10.62 5.02
C VAL A 146 5.48 9.46 5.94
N MET A 147 6.28 9.26 6.98
CA MET A 147 6.14 8.19 7.97
C MET A 147 5.73 8.76 9.32
N HIS A 148 4.75 8.14 9.97
CA HIS A 148 4.48 8.32 11.40
C HIS A 148 4.99 7.10 12.16
N TYR A 149 5.76 7.31 13.22
CA TYR A 149 6.38 6.23 13.97
C TYR A 149 6.46 6.65 15.43
N THR A 150 5.94 5.81 16.33
CA THR A 150 6.01 6.06 17.78
C THR A 150 6.93 5.01 18.40
N ALA A 151 8.07 5.44 18.92
CA ALA A 151 8.89 4.58 19.75
C ALA A 151 8.19 4.41 21.11
N ALA A 152 7.89 3.16 21.47
CA ALA A 152 7.42 2.85 22.81
C ALA A 152 8.65 2.79 23.73
N GLU A 153 8.65 3.58 24.81
CA GLU A 153 9.67 3.38 25.85
C GLU A 153 9.40 2.04 26.52
N SER A 154 10.43 1.20 26.60
CA SER A 154 10.43 0.10 27.54
C SER A 154 10.53 0.72 28.93
N GLU A 155 9.50 0.52 29.78
CA GLU A 155 9.68 0.67 31.22
C GLU A 155 10.87 -0.22 31.60
N ARG A 156 12.03 0.42 31.85
CA ARG A 156 13.17 -0.28 32.45
C ARG A 156 12.73 -0.68 33.85
N ARG A 157 12.34 -1.94 34.02
CA ARG A 157 12.32 -2.61 35.31
C ARG A 157 13.68 -3.21 35.60
#